data_AF-A0A3B9M502-F1
#
_entry.id   AF-A0A3B9M502-F1
#
_cell.length_a   1.000
_cell.length_b   1.000
_cell.length_c   1.000
_cell.angle_alpha   90.00
_cell.angle_beta   90.00
_cell.angle_gamma   90.00
#
_symmetry.space_group_name_H-M   'P 1'
#
loop_
_entity.id
_entity.type
_entity.pdbx_description
1 polymer ?
#
loop_
_entity_poly.entity_id
_entity_poly.type
_entity_poly.pdbx_seq_one_letter_code
_entity_poly.pdbx_strand_id
1 'polypeptide(L)'
;MLDSQPAAFDDLLDRVTVQHSAFFRDPAQFAALSDIVRKASGAPHTVWSAGCGNGQEPYSLAMLIDETGRHNWKVVATDVSFRALARTEIARYAAGELRGLSPERQSRYLTPIPGGYEIAQFIRRYVHITHHNLARADTASLMPKADVVFCRN
;
A
#
# COMPACT_ATOMS: atom_id res chain seq x y z
N MET A 1 17.65 27.91 -8.65
CA MET A 1 18.65 27.13 -9.42
C MET A 1 18.83 25.73 -8.80
N LEU A 2 17.72 25.02 -8.56
CA LEU A 2 17.66 23.60 -8.22
C LEU A 2 16.72 22.83 -9.17
N ASP A 3 16.17 23.51 -10.19
CA ASP A 3 15.14 22.99 -11.10
C ASP A 3 15.69 22.12 -12.24
N SER A 4 16.99 21.83 -12.27
CA SER A 4 17.64 21.24 -13.46
C SER A 4 18.24 19.86 -13.23
N GLN A 5 17.98 19.20 -12.10
CA GLN A 5 18.42 17.82 -11.86
C GLN A 5 17.32 16.98 -11.19
N PRO A 6 16.41 16.37 -11.98
CA PRO A 6 15.32 15.54 -11.47
C PRO A 6 15.82 14.43 -10.53
N ALA A 7 16.93 13.78 -10.89
CA ALA A 7 17.52 12.72 -10.08
C ALA A 7 18.04 13.18 -8.69
N ALA A 8 18.52 14.43 -8.57
CA ALA A 8 18.97 14.97 -7.30
C ALA A 8 17.78 15.40 -6.40
N PHE A 9 16.67 15.78 -7.01
CA PHE A 9 15.42 16.09 -6.31
C PHE A 9 14.73 14.80 -5.81
N ASP A 10 14.74 13.74 -6.61
CA ASP A 10 14.22 12.42 -6.22
C ASP A 10 15.02 11.82 -5.05
N ASP A 11 16.36 11.90 -5.08
CA ASP A 11 17.21 11.46 -3.95
C ASP A 11 16.98 12.29 -2.68
N LEU A 12 16.73 13.59 -2.82
CA LEU A 12 16.39 14.45 -1.68
C LEU A 12 15.02 14.10 -1.09
N LEU A 13 14.01 13.85 -1.92
CA LEU A 13 12.68 13.41 -1.46
C LEU A 13 12.75 12.05 -0.74
N ASP A 14 13.57 11.13 -1.25
CA ASP A 14 13.82 9.82 -0.62
C ASP A 14 14.50 9.94 0.76
N ARG A 15 15.30 10.99 0.98
CA ARG A 15 16.03 11.22 2.24
C ARG A 15 15.30 12.07 3.26
N VAL A 16 14.36 12.92 2.82
CA VAL A 16 13.60 13.83 3.71
C VAL A 16 12.28 13.21 4.19
N THR A 17 11.72 12.24 3.47
CA THR A 17 10.50 11.57 3.91
C THR A 17 10.78 10.54 5.01
N VAL A 18 10.42 10.85 6.25
CA VAL A 18 10.41 9.85 7.34
C VAL A 18 9.22 8.92 7.14
N GLN A 19 9.40 7.89 6.32
CA GLN A 19 8.39 6.89 5.98
C GLN A 19 8.16 5.91 7.14
N HIS A 20 7.47 6.36 8.20
CA HIS A 20 6.96 5.45 9.23
C HIS A 20 5.70 4.73 8.73
N SER A 21 5.92 3.65 7.99
CA SER A 21 4.86 2.71 7.58
C SER A 21 4.81 1.52 8.53
N ALA A 22 3.60 1.12 8.92
CA ALA A 22 3.33 -0.02 9.78
C ALA A 22 2.06 -0.73 9.29
N PHE A 23 1.98 -2.04 9.51
CA PHE A 23 0.78 -2.80 9.16
C PHE A 23 -0.40 -2.35 10.03
N PHE A 24 -1.57 -2.24 9.42
CA PHE A 24 -2.82 -1.87 10.11
C PHE A 24 -2.73 -0.61 10.99
N ARG A 25 -1.95 0.40 10.55
CA ARG A 25 -1.85 1.70 11.25
C ARG A 25 -3.21 2.40 11.31
N ASP A 26 -3.60 2.89 12.47
CA ASP A 26 -4.93 3.45 12.79
C ASP A 26 -6.09 2.46 12.54
N PRO A 27 -6.28 1.47 13.44
CA PRO A 27 -7.25 0.38 13.26
C PRO A 27 -8.69 0.82 12.99
N ALA A 28 -9.10 2.00 13.46
CA ALA A 28 -10.44 2.55 13.23
C ALA A 28 -10.74 2.77 11.73
N GLN A 29 -9.74 3.17 10.93
CA GLN A 29 -9.92 3.36 9.48
C GLN A 29 -10.08 2.01 8.77
N PHE A 30 -9.34 0.99 9.21
CA PHE A 30 -9.49 -0.38 8.71
C PHE A 30 -10.85 -0.97 9.07
N ALA A 31 -11.38 -0.69 10.27
CA ALA A 31 -12.73 -1.10 10.65
C ALA A 31 -13.79 -0.48 9.72
N ALA A 32 -13.69 0.84 9.45
CA ALA A 32 -14.60 1.53 8.54
C ALA A 32 -14.52 0.96 7.11
N LEU A 33 -13.32 0.71 6.59
CA LEU A 33 -13.15 0.07 5.28
C LEU A 33 -13.77 -1.34 5.27
N SER A 34 -13.59 -2.12 6.33
CA SER A 34 -14.14 -3.47 6.46
C SER A 34 -15.66 -3.45 6.29
N ASP A 35 -16.35 -2.47 6.89
CA ASP A 35 -17.80 -2.30 6.76
C ASP A 35 -18.22 -1.89 5.35
N ILE A 36 -17.46 -1.00 4.70
CA ILE A 36 -17.70 -0.61 3.29
C ILE A 36 -17.58 -1.85 2.38
N VAL A 37 -16.49 -2.61 2.52
CA VAL A 37 -16.22 -3.82 1.73
C VAL A 37 -17.30 -4.87 1.93
N ARG A 38 -17.79 -5.08 3.16
CA ARG A 38 -18.87 -6.03 3.45
C ARG A 38 -20.20 -5.61 2.82
N LYS A 39 -20.53 -4.33 2.83
CA LYS A 39 -21.80 -3.79 2.29
C LYS A 39 -21.79 -3.61 0.78
N ALA A 40 -20.62 -3.46 0.18
CA ALA A 40 -20.47 -3.32 -1.25
C ALA A 40 -20.94 -4.59 -2.00
N SER A 41 -21.59 -4.37 -3.13
CA SER A 41 -22.13 -5.43 -3.98
C SER A 41 -22.01 -5.03 -5.46
N GLY A 42 -21.97 -6.02 -6.34
CA GLY A 42 -21.89 -5.79 -7.78
C GLY A 42 -20.46 -5.62 -8.29
N ALA A 43 -20.20 -4.49 -8.94
CA ALA A 43 -19.03 -4.25 -9.79
C ALA A 43 -17.67 -4.43 -9.08
N PRO A 44 -16.57 -4.54 -9.84
CA PRO A 44 -15.24 -4.49 -9.25
C PRO A 44 -14.99 -3.15 -8.54
N HIS A 45 -14.49 -3.21 -7.32
CA HIS A 45 -14.17 -2.04 -6.49
C HIS A 45 -12.67 -1.83 -6.36
N THR A 46 -12.28 -0.58 -6.15
CA THR A 46 -10.89 -0.17 -6.02
C THR A 46 -10.68 0.66 -4.76
N VAL A 47 -9.74 0.24 -3.92
CA VAL A 47 -9.16 1.08 -2.87
C VAL A 47 -7.85 1.65 -3.39
N TRP A 48 -7.61 2.94 -3.21
CA TRP A 48 -6.35 3.59 -3.57
C TRP A 48 -5.57 3.97 -2.33
N SER A 49 -4.36 3.42 -2.15
CA SER A 49 -3.36 3.90 -1.18
C SER A 49 -2.42 4.87 -1.90
N ALA A 50 -2.59 6.15 -1.58
CA ALA A 50 -1.83 7.28 -2.08
C ALA A 50 -0.70 7.61 -1.10
N GLY A 51 0.55 7.38 -1.52
CA GLY A 51 1.74 7.44 -0.66
C GLY A 51 1.97 6.10 0.04
N CYS A 52 2.14 5.02 -0.71
CA CYS A 52 2.21 3.67 -0.13
C CYS A 52 3.47 3.40 0.70
N GLY A 53 4.50 4.23 0.57
CA GLY A 53 5.75 4.12 1.32
C GLY A 53 6.38 2.73 1.18
N ASN A 54 6.69 2.10 2.31
CA ASN A 54 7.32 0.77 2.34
C ASN A 54 6.34 -0.41 2.06
N GLY A 55 5.08 -0.13 1.69
CA GLY A 55 4.12 -1.13 1.23
C GLY A 55 3.25 -1.80 2.31
N GLN A 56 3.47 -1.52 3.60
CA GLN A 56 2.67 -2.12 4.66
C GLN A 56 1.19 -1.72 4.58
N GLU A 57 0.89 -0.47 4.21
CA GLU A 57 -0.51 -0.02 4.06
C GLU A 57 -1.27 -0.77 2.96
N PRO A 58 -0.82 -0.79 1.68
CA PRO A 58 -1.57 -1.50 0.64
C PRO A 58 -1.71 -2.99 0.91
N TYR A 59 -0.73 -3.63 1.56
CA TYR A 59 -0.86 -5.03 1.98
C TYR A 59 -1.81 -5.21 3.15
N SER A 60 -1.89 -4.27 4.10
CA SER A 60 -2.91 -4.31 5.15
C SER A 60 -4.33 -4.18 4.56
N LEU A 61 -4.50 -3.33 3.56
CA LEU A 61 -5.76 -3.17 2.84
C LEU A 61 -6.14 -4.45 2.11
N ALA A 62 -5.19 -5.07 1.40
CA ALA A 62 -5.41 -6.34 0.70
C ALA A 62 -5.76 -7.50 1.64
N MET A 63 -5.07 -7.62 2.77
CA MET A 63 -5.38 -8.60 3.82
C MET A 63 -6.79 -8.38 4.38
N LEU A 64 -7.14 -7.13 4.71
CA LEU A 64 -8.49 -6.80 5.22
C LEU A 64 -9.58 -7.20 4.22
N ILE A 65 -9.37 -6.93 2.93
CA ILE A 65 -10.30 -7.30 1.87
C ILE A 65 -10.48 -8.82 1.82
N ASP A 66 -9.38 -9.59 1.84
CA ASP A 66 -9.42 -11.06 1.91
C ASP A 66 -10.15 -11.57 3.16
N GLU A 67 -9.97 -10.93 4.32
CA GLU A 67 -10.67 -11.25 5.57
C GLU A 67 -12.20 -11.08 5.47
N THR A 68 -12.69 -10.20 4.58
CA THR A 68 -14.13 -10.05 4.35
C THR A 68 -14.73 -11.11 3.43
N GLY A 69 -13.89 -11.94 2.77
CA GLY A 69 -14.33 -12.91 1.77
C GLY A 69 -14.77 -12.29 0.44
N ARG A 70 -14.38 -11.03 0.17
CA ARG A 70 -14.67 -10.35 -1.10
C ARG A 70 -13.47 -10.47 -2.05
N HIS A 71 -13.75 -10.88 -3.29
CA HIS A 71 -12.72 -11.09 -4.32
C HIS A 71 -12.81 -10.09 -5.49
N ASN A 72 -13.87 -9.31 -5.59
CA ASN A 72 -14.08 -8.28 -6.61
C ASN A 72 -13.42 -6.94 -6.23
N TRP A 73 -12.39 -6.95 -5.40
CA TRP A 73 -11.73 -5.76 -4.90
C TRP A 73 -10.25 -5.77 -5.29
N LYS A 74 -9.72 -4.60 -5.63
CA LYS A 74 -8.28 -4.40 -5.81
C LYS A 74 -7.79 -3.20 -5.02
N VAL A 75 -6.52 -3.22 -4.69
CA VAL A 75 -5.79 -2.11 -4.09
C VAL A 75 -4.87 -1.53 -5.17
N VAL A 76 -4.98 -0.23 -5.44
CA VAL A 76 -3.99 0.50 -6.22
C VAL A 76 -3.08 1.21 -5.22
N ALA A 77 -1.78 0.98 -5.31
CA ALA A 77 -0.76 1.58 -4.48
C ALA A 77 0.06 2.54 -5.33
N THR A 78 0.16 3.79 -4.91
CA THR A 78 0.97 4.77 -5.62
C THR A 78 1.92 5.50 -4.71
N ASP A 79 3.05 5.91 -5.26
CA ASP A 79 4.05 6.73 -4.59
C ASP A 79 4.84 7.53 -5.63
N VAL A 80 5.48 8.60 -5.18
CA VAL A 80 6.43 9.39 -5.97
C VAL A 80 7.84 8.78 -5.89
N SER A 81 8.14 8.06 -4.82
CA SER A 81 9.44 7.41 -4.63
C SER A 81 9.49 6.07 -5.37
N PHE A 82 10.33 5.96 -6.39
CA PHE A 82 10.60 4.67 -7.05
C PHE A 82 11.15 3.62 -6.09
N ARG A 83 11.89 4.05 -5.06
CA ARG A 83 12.40 3.17 -4.01
C ARG A 83 11.26 2.58 -3.17
N ALA A 84 10.28 3.40 -2.80
CA ALA A 84 9.07 2.95 -2.10
C ALA A 84 8.27 1.94 -2.95
N LEU A 85 8.09 2.23 -4.23
CA LEU A 85 7.40 1.34 -5.18
C LEU A 85 8.13 0.01 -5.32
N ALA A 86 9.46 0.03 -5.54
CA ALA A 86 10.27 -1.18 -5.66
C ALA A 86 10.21 -2.03 -4.38
N ARG A 87 10.21 -1.38 -3.21
CA ARG A 87 10.07 -2.08 -1.93
C ARG A 87 8.70 -2.73 -1.77
N THR A 88 7.64 -2.01 -2.16
CA THR A 88 6.27 -2.53 -2.15
C THR A 88 6.17 -3.73 -3.09
N GLU A 89 6.77 -3.66 -4.29
CA GLU A 89 6.79 -4.76 -5.26
C GLU A 89 7.51 -6.00 -4.73
N ILE A 90 8.65 -5.83 -4.05
CA ILE A 90 9.42 -6.93 -3.44
C ILE A 90 8.62 -7.60 -2.31
N ALA A 91 7.83 -6.84 -1.55
CA ALA A 91 6.93 -7.32 -0.51
C ALA A 91 7.63 -8.16 0.59
N ARG A 92 8.87 -7.80 0.94
CA ARG A 92 9.68 -8.46 1.96
C ARG A 92 9.94 -7.54 3.16
N TYR A 93 9.83 -8.12 4.35
CA TYR A 93 9.88 -7.40 5.61
C TYR A 93 10.70 -8.16 6.64
N ALA A 94 11.54 -7.44 7.39
CA ALA A 94 12.19 -8.01 8.57
C ALA A 94 11.18 -8.20 9.70
N ALA A 95 11.47 -9.09 10.65
CA ALA A 95 10.57 -9.37 11.78
C ALA A 95 10.16 -8.10 12.56
N GLY A 96 11.09 -7.16 12.74
CA GLY A 96 10.84 -5.88 13.42
C GLY A 96 9.88 -4.93 12.68
N GLU A 97 9.58 -5.20 11.42
CA GLU A 97 8.70 -4.40 10.56
C GLU A 97 7.27 -4.96 10.50
N LEU A 98 7.04 -6.14 11.06
CA LEU A 98 5.72 -6.80 11.11
C LEU A 98 4.81 -6.27 12.22
N ARG A 99 5.22 -5.21 12.93
CA ARG A 99 4.41 -4.59 13.98
C ARG A 99 3.04 -4.19 13.42
N GLY A 100 1.99 -4.54 14.18
CA GLY A 100 0.60 -4.34 13.79
C GLY A 100 -0.08 -5.58 13.17
N LEU A 101 0.67 -6.61 12.80
CA LEU A 101 0.09 -7.90 12.40
C LEU A 101 -0.14 -8.79 13.63
N SER A 102 -1.36 -9.28 13.79
CA SER A 102 -1.67 -10.33 14.77
C SER A 102 -1.00 -11.66 14.38
N PRO A 103 -0.77 -12.59 15.33
CA PRO A 103 -0.22 -13.92 15.02
C PRO A 103 -1.01 -14.67 13.93
N GLU A 104 -2.34 -14.52 13.92
CA GLU A 104 -3.22 -15.15 12.93
C GLU A 104 -2.98 -14.60 11.53
N ARG A 105 -2.84 -13.26 11.41
CA ARG A 105 -2.51 -12.60 10.15
C ARG A 105 -1.12 -12.99 9.66
N GLN A 106 -0.15 -13.06 10.57
CA GLN A 106 1.20 -13.50 10.23
C GLN A 106 1.19 -14.93 9.68
N SER A 107 0.50 -15.85 10.37
CA SER A 107 0.40 -17.25 9.94
C SER A 107 -0.34 -17.42 8.61
N ARG A 108 -1.32 -16.56 8.30
CA ARG A 108 -2.15 -16.67 7.09
C ARG A 108 -1.53 -15.97 5.87
N TYR A 109 -0.88 -14.83 6.08
CA TYR A 109 -0.51 -13.92 4.99
C TYR A 109 0.99 -13.76 4.79
N LEU A 110 1.83 -14.32 5.65
CA LEU A 110 3.27 -14.27 5.51
C LEU A 110 3.84 -15.65 5.20
N THR A 111 4.84 -15.68 4.33
CA THR A 111 5.70 -16.84 4.09
C THR A 111 7.08 -16.55 4.69
N PRO A 112 7.57 -17.38 5.62
CA PRO A 112 8.91 -17.19 6.17
C PRO A 112 9.97 -17.44 5.09
N ILE A 113 10.99 -16.58 5.06
CA ILE A 113 12.13 -16.65 4.14
C ILE A 113 13.43 -16.39 4.92
N PRO A 114 14.61 -16.72 4.36
CA PRO A 114 15.87 -16.31 4.97
C PRO A 114 15.91 -14.79 5.20
N GLY A 115 16.10 -14.38 6.45
CA GLY A 115 16.20 -12.96 6.84
C GLY A 115 14.86 -12.24 7.11
N GLY A 116 13.71 -12.92 7.01
CA GLY A 116 12.43 -12.31 7.35
C GLY A 116 11.23 -13.02 6.76
N TYR A 117 10.32 -12.23 6.21
CA TYR A 117 9.04 -12.69 5.71
C TYR A 117 8.72 -12.03 4.38
N GLU A 118 8.01 -12.74 3.52
CA GLU A 118 7.39 -12.17 2.33
C GLU A 118 5.87 -12.29 2.40
N ILE A 119 5.17 -11.33 1.78
CA ILE A 119 3.72 -11.37 1.64
C ILE A 119 3.34 -12.53 0.72
N ALA A 120 2.38 -13.35 1.15
CA ALA A 120 1.90 -14.48 0.37
C ALA A 120 1.42 -14.04 -1.01
N GLN A 121 1.79 -14.80 -2.05
CA GLN A 121 1.52 -14.45 -3.45
C GLN A 121 0.03 -14.20 -3.74
N PHE A 122 -0.85 -14.92 -3.04
CA PHE A 122 -2.30 -14.79 -3.19
C PHE A 122 -2.86 -13.46 -2.68
N ILE A 123 -2.14 -12.76 -1.80
CA ILE A 123 -2.46 -11.39 -1.37
C ILE A 123 -1.83 -10.38 -2.33
N ARG A 124 -0.61 -10.65 -2.81
CA ARG A 124 0.10 -9.73 -3.72
C ARG A 124 -0.70 -9.39 -4.97
N ARG A 125 -1.45 -10.34 -5.53
CA ARG A 125 -2.34 -10.12 -6.69
C ARG A 125 -3.46 -9.09 -6.49
N TYR A 126 -3.80 -8.75 -5.24
CA TYR A 126 -4.78 -7.69 -4.97
C TYR A 126 -4.16 -6.31 -5.17
N VAL A 127 -2.83 -6.18 -5.05
CA VAL A 127 -2.12 -4.90 -5.03
C VAL A 127 -1.52 -4.61 -6.41
N HIS A 128 -1.91 -3.47 -6.98
CA HIS A 128 -1.41 -2.95 -8.25
C HIS A 128 -0.60 -1.71 -7.97
N ILE A 129 0.68 -1.73 -8.31
CA ILE A 129 1.64 -0.68 -7.96
C ILE A 129 1.87 0.22 -9.18
N THR A 130 1.72 1.53 -9.00
CA THR A 130 1.88 2.51 -10.08
C THR A 130 2.57 3.76 -9.56
N HIS A 131 3.56 4.28 -10.30
CA HIS A 131 4.17 5.56 -9.96
C HIS A 131 3.18 6.72 -10.18
N HIS A 132 3.04 7.61 -9.18
CA HIS A 132 2.19 8.78 -9.29
C HIS A 132 2.67 9.92 -8.38
N ASN A 133 2.76 11.11 -8.95
CA ASN A 133 3.07 12.33 -8.20
C ASN A 133 1.79 13.16 -8.03
N LEU A 134 1.28 13.23 -6.79
CA LEU A 134 0.06 13.95 -6.42
C LEU A 134 0.19 15.49 -6.53
N ALA A 135 1.41 16.03 -6.48
CA ALA A 135 1.65 17.47 -6.50
C ALA A 135 1.61 18.07 -7.92
N ARG A 136 1.59 17.23 -8.96
CA ARG A 136 1.55 17.69 -10.34
C ARG A 136 0.11 17.77 -10.85
N ALA A 137 -0.33 18.97 -11.23
CA ALA A 137 -1.68 19.18 -11.75
C ALA A 137 -1.96 18.46 -13.09
N ASP A 138 -0.91 18.11 -13.85
CA ASP A 138 -1.01 17.40 -15.12
C ASP A 138 -1.29 15.88 -14.97
N THR A 139 -1.23 15.33 -13.75
CA THR A 139 -1.48 13.90 -13.49
C THR A 139 -2.91 13.60 -13.06
N ALA A 140 -3.81 14.59 -13.00
CA ALA A 140 -5.21 14.39 -12.59
C ALA A 140 -5.93 13.33 -13.44
N SER A 141 -5.62 13.23 -14.74
CA SER A 141 -6.15 12.19 -15.64
C SER A 141 -5.56 10.79 -15.39
N LEU A 142 -4.45 10.71 -14.66
CA LEU A 142 -3.76 9.48 -14.27
C LEU A 142 -4.16 9.01 -12.86
N MET A 143 -5.03 9.76 -12.16
CA MET A 143 -5.54 9.35 -10.86
C MET A 143 -6.37 8.06 -11.00
N PRO A 144 -6.11 7.03 -10.17
CA PRO A 144 -6.92 5.83 -10.16
C PRO A 144 -8.38 6.16 -9.85
N LYS A 145 -9.31 5.63 -10.64
CA LYS A 145 -10.73 5.60 -10.24
C LYS A 145 -10.86 4.67 -9.04
N ALA A 146 -11.24 5.22 -7.90
CA ALA A 146 -11.33 4.49 -6.63
C ALA A 146 -12.65 4.79 -5.90
N ASP A 147 -13.22 3.76 -5.27
CA ASP A 147 -14.37 3.88 -4.38
C ASP A 147 -13.95 4.44 -3.01
N VAL A 148 -12.71 4.12 -2.58
CA VAL A 148 -12.14 4.58 -1.32
C VAL A 148 -10.68 5.00 -1.54
N VAL A 149 -10.29 6.15 -0.99
CA VAL A 149 -8.92 6.67 -1.04
C VAL A 149 -8.34 6.76 0.36
N PHE A 150 -7.20 6.11 0.56
CA PHE A 150 -6.30 6.27 1.70
C PHE A 150 -5.17 7.21 1.25
N CYS A 151 -5.20 8.46 1.70
CA CYS A 151 -4.15 9.45 1.46
C CYS A 151 -3.67 9.94 2.83
N ARG A 152 -2.57 9.35 3.32
CA ARG A 152 -2.14 9.52 4.71
C ARG A 152 -0.66 9.83 4.77
N ASN A 153 -0.33 10.76 5.67
CA ASN A 153 0.98 11.40 5.87
C ASN A 153 1.27 12.51 4.85
#